data_AF-A0A9P6KG74-F1
#
_entry.id   AF-A0A9P6KG74-F1
#
_cell.length_a   1.000
_cell.length_b   1.000
_cell.length_c   1.000
_cell.angle_alpha   90.00
_cell.angle_beta   90.00
_cell.angle_gamma   90.00
#
_symmetry.space_group_name_H-M   'P 1'
#
loop_
_entity.id
_entity.type
_entity.pdbx_description
1 polymer ?
#
loop_
_entity_poly.entity_id
_entity_poly.type
_entity_poly.pdbx_seq_one_letter_code
_entity_poly.pdbx_strand_id
1 'polypeptide(L)'
;MTRSQPLTEVEAQLIEAYTAILSEPFEDKYEDRWEDEPFDRAVDEFKARAREIGFADPFELLSRFQIESFESIRAQLKKGPPMCFRPGWRSEIIGTTVDVPSLFQKCIHVKGPRLSGKERVIALDFWALWCDPCVTSGPEISDMADEYKGRVAFVGINNESIFGDTKPPNLDALNEFLEEEREGFRYTIFADNSEGFAKETVYNPAGYRGIPCVVLVADGIAVYVGSPQDTFRPVLENVLAEVARTPQREE
;
A
#
# COMPACT_ATOMS: atom_id res chain seq x y z
N MET A 1 8.76 -10.77 17.82
CA MET A 1 7.47 -10.65 17.13
C MET A 1 6.58 -11.78 17.60
N THR A 2 5.53 -11.48 18.35
CA THR A 2 4.56 -12.50 18.78
C THR A 2 3.72 -12.84 17.56
N ARG A 3 3.95 -13.99 16.92
CA ARG A 3 3.05 -14.50 15.88
C ARG A 3 1.66 -14.55 16.49
N SER A 4 0.71 -13.80 15.92
CA SER A 4 -0.70 -13.84 16.34
C SER A 4 -1.14 -15.30 16.36
N GLN A 5 -1.65 -15.76 17.51
CA GLN A 5 -2.15 -17.12 17.63
C GLN A 5 -3.25 -17.36 16.57
N PRO A 6 -3.23 -18.52 15.89
CA PRO A 6 -4.27 -18.87 14.93
C PRO A 6 -5.63 -18.89 15.64
N LEU A 7 -6.67 -18.44 14.93
CA LEU A 7 -8.03 -18.41 15.45
C LEU A 7 -8.55 -19.83 15.68
N THR A 8 -9.27 -20.05 16.78
CA THR A 8 -10.09 -21.24 16.96
C THR A 8 -11.28 -21.22 15.99
N GLU A 9 -11.95 -22.35 15.82
CA GLU A 9 -13.15 -22.44 14.95
C GLU A 9 -14.25 -21.48 15.39
N VAL A 10 -14.48 -21.35 16.70
CA VAL A 10 -15.50 -20.44 17.27
C VAL A 10 -15.09 -18.97 17.09
N GLU A 11 -13.80 -18.65 17.26
CA GLU A 11 -13.29 -17.30 16.97
C GLU A 11 -13.43 -16.96 15.49
N ALA A 12 -13.15 -17.89 14.58
CA ALA A 12 -13.33 -17.70 13.15
C ALA A 12 -14.80 -17.42 12.79
N GLN A 13 -15.75 -18.14 13.40
CA GLN A 13 -17.18 -17.88 13.22
C GLN A 13 -17.60 -16.49 13.72
N LEU A 14 -17.00 -16.00 14.82
CA LEU A 14 -17.27 -14.64 15.31
C LEU A 14 -16.74 -13.59 14.33
N ILE A 15 -15.55 -13.78 13.78
CA ILE A 15 -14.99 -12.88 12.75
C ILE A 15 -15.83 -12.91 11.48
N GLU A 16 -16.27 -14.08 11.03
CA GLU A 16 -17.17 -14.21 9.87
C GLU A 16 -18.50 -13.47 10.10
N ALA A 17 -19.11 -13.67 11.28
CA ALA A 17 -20.33 -12.95 11.65
C ALA A 17 -20.11 -11.43 11.73
N TYR A 18 -18.98 -10.98 12.25
CA TYR A 18 -18.62 -9.56 12.28
C TYR A 18 -18.55 -9.00 10.86
N THR A 19 -17.84 -9.69 9.95
CA THR A 19 -17.69 -9.27 8.56
C THR A 19 -19.04 -9.20 7.86
N ALA A 20 -19.84 -10.27 7.93
CA ALA A 20 -21.10 -10.38 7.21
C ALA A 20 -22.21 -9.46 7.75
N ILE A 21 -22.22 -9.14 9.05
CA ILE A 21 -23.29 -8.37 9.69
C ILE A 21 -22.90 -6.90 9.87
N LEU A 22 -21.68 -6.62 10.32
CA LEU A 22 -21.25 -5.28 10.71
C LEU A 22 -20.33 -4.59 9.70
N SER A 23 -19.63 -5.33 8.83
CA SER A 23 -18.66 -4.75 7.89
C SER A 23 -19.21 -4.64 6.47
N GLU A 24 -19.40 -5.76 5.78
CA GLU A 24 -19.78 -5.80 4.36
C GLU A 24 -21.08 -5.02 4.05
N PRO A 25 -22.16 -5.10 4.85
CA PRO A 25 -23.39 -4.36 4.56
C PRO A 25 -23.25 -2.83 4.66
N PHE A 26 -22.11 -2.33 5.19
CA PHE A 26 -21.83 -0.92 5.41
C PHE A 26 -20.58 -0.43 4.68
N GLU A 27 -19.92 -1.28 3.87
CA GLU A 27 -18.66 -0.96 3.21
C GLU A 27 -18.75 0.30 2.33
N ASP A 28 -19.88 0.51 1.65
CA ASP A 28 -20.14 1.66 0.80
C ASP A 28 -21.05 2.71 1.45
N LYS A 29 -21.47 2.50 2.70
CA LYS A 29 -22.36 3.40 3.45
C LYS A 29 -21.53 4.22 4.40
N TYR A 30 -20.86 5.25 3.90
CA TYR A 30 -20.09 6.18 4.71
C TYR A 30 -20.52 7.62 4.43
N GLU A 31 -20.13 8.52 5.33
CA GLU A 31 -20.41 9.96 5.26
C GLU A 31 -21.90 10.26 5.07
N ASP A 32 -22.28 10.82 3.94
CA ASP A 32 -23.66 11.20 3.60
C ASP A 32 -24.57 10.00 3.33
N ARG A 33 -24.00 8.83 3.04
CA ARG A 33 -24.73 7.57 2.83
C ARG A 33 -24.93 6.76 4.11
N TRP A 34 -24.42 7.24 5.25
CA TRP A 34 -24.57 6.56 6.53
C TRP A 34 -25.97 6.75 7.12
N GLU A 35 -26.54 5.65 7.61
CA GLU A 35 -27.78 5.66 8.39
C GLU A 35 -27.57 4.91 9.71
N ASP A 36 -27.95 5.53 10.84
CA ASP A 36 -27.73 4.95 12.17
C ASP A 36 -28.67 3.78 12.45
N GLU A 37 -29.95 3.86 12.05
CA GLU A 37 -30.96 2.84 12.35
C GLU A 37 -30.65 1.44 11.75
N PRO A 38 -30.21 1.31 10.48
CA PRO A 38 -29.75 0.02 9.96
C PRO A 38 -28.56 -0.55 10.72
N PHE A 39 -27.61 0.29 11.15
CA PHE A 39 -26.45 -0.16 11.91
C PHE A 39 -26.82 -0.64 13.31
N ASP A 40 -27.75 0.05 13.98
CA ASP A 40 -28.23 -0.36 15.31
C ASP A 40 -28.88 -1.75 15.25
N ARG A 41 -29.68 -2.03 14.22
CA ARG A 41 -30.23 -3.37 13.99
C ARG A 41 -29.14 -4.42 13.76
N ALA A 42 -28.12 -4.09 12.97
CA ALA A 42 -27.01 -4.99 12.71
C ALA A 42 -26.19 -5.28 13.99
N VAL A 43 -26.03 -4.28 14.87
CA VAL A 43 -25.41 -4.49 16.19
C VAL A 43 -26.22 -5.46 17.05
N ASP A 44 -27.53 -5.33 17.07
CA ASP A 44 -28.40 -6.25 17.82
C ASP A 44 -28.37 -7.67 17.26
N GLU A 45 -28.37 -7.81 15.92
CA GLU A 45 -28.20 -9.08 15.22
C GLU A 45 -26.85 -9.72 15.53
N PHE A 46 -25.75 -8.96 15.42
CA PHE A 46 -24.41 -9.45 15.73
C PHE A 46 -24.28 -9.89 17.19
N LYS A 47 -24.84 -9.12 18.14
CA LYS A 47 -24.88 -9.52 19.56
C LYS A 47 -25.66 -10.81 19.77
N ALA A 48 -26.77 -11.00 19.06
CA ALA A 48 -27.52 -12.26 19.12
C ALA A 48 -26.70 -13.42 18.57
N ARG A 49 -26.07 -13.22 17.41
CA ARG A 49 -25.21 -14.23 16.78
C ARG A 49 -24.01 -14.60 17.65
N ALA A 50 -23.32 -13.62 18.23
CA ALA A 50 -22.20 -13.83 19.14
C ALA A 50 -22.59 -14.72 20.33
N ARG A 51 -23.77 -14.49 20.93
CA ARG A 51 -24.28 -15.32 22.03
C ARG A 51 -24.56 -16.77 21.60
N GLU A 52 -25.11 -16.98 20.40
CA GLU A 52 -25.38 -18.33 19.87
C GLU A 52 -24.11 -19.16 19.71
N ILE A 53 -23.02 -18.54 19.29
CA ILE A 53 -21.72 -19.20 19.09
C ILE A 53 -20.85 -19.22 20.37
N GLY A 54 -21.39 -18.74 21.51
CA GLY A 54 -20.76 -18.87 22.82
C GLY A 54 -19.99 -17.65 23.33
N PHE A 55 -20.05 -16.50 22.67
CA PHE A 55 -19.46 -15.25 23.17
C PHE A 55 -20.49 -14.43 23.95
N ALA A 56 -20.27 -14.29 25.25
CA ALA A 56 -21.04 -13.36 26.08
C ALA A 56 -20.66 -11.90 25.80
N ASP A 57 -19.36 -11.64 25.59
CA ASP A 57 -18.82 -10.37 25.15
C ASP A 57 -17.93 -10.60 23.90
N PRO A 58 -18.33 -10.16 22.70
CA PRO A 58 -17.52 -10.31 21.50
C PRO A 58 -16.20 -9.52 21.56
N PHE A 59 -16.07 -8.50 22.42
CA PHE A 59 -14.85 -7.71 22.54
C PHE A 59 -13.70 -8.44 23.24
N GLU A 60 -13.96 -9.57 23.90
CA GLU A 60 -12.90 -10.48 24.38
C GLU A 60 -12.01 -10.95 23.22
N LEU A 61 -12.59 -11.18 22.05
CA LEU A 61 -11.85 -11.47 20.82
C LEU A 61 -11.50 -10.20 20.05
N LEU A 62 -12.47 -9.32 19.80
CA LEU A 62 -12.31 -8.19 18.88
C LEU A 62 -11.24 -7.18 19.34
N SER A 63 -10.99 -7.06 20.64
CA SER A 63 -9.92 -6.20 21.18
C SER A 63 -8.52 -6.62 20.71
N ARG A 64 -8.30 -7.90 20.36
CA ARG A 64 -7.05 -8.37 19.73
C ARG A 64 -6.79 -7.70 18.38
N PHE A 65 -7.84 -7.18 17.75
CA PHE A 65 -7.80 -6.46 16.48
C PHE A 65 -8.00 -4.95 16.67
N GLN A 66 -7.83 -4.44 17.89
CA GLN A 66 -8.02 -3.03 18.25
C GLN A 66 -9.46 -2.52 18.02
N ILE A 67 -10.44 -3.42 18.04
CA ILE A 67 -11.86 -3.10 17.97
C ILE A 67 -12.40 -3.15 19.39
N GLU A 68 -12.71 -1.98 19.95
CA GLU A 68 -12.99 -1.84 21.39
C GLU A 68 -14.48 -1.64 21.72
N SER A 69 -15.28 -1.15 20.76
CA SER A 69 -16.70 -0.90 20.99
C SER A 69 -17.51 -0.84 19.68
N PHE A 70 -18.84 -0.97 19.80
CA PHE A 70 -19.74 -0.73 18.67
C PHE A 70 -19.71 0.74 18.21
N GLU A 71 -19.46 1.68 19.12
CA GLU A 71 -19.30 3.09 18.77
C GLU A 71 -18.03 3.36 17.97
N SER A 72 -16.91 2.67 18.29
CA SER A 72 -15.69 2.79 17.48
C SER A 72 -15.86 2.15 16.10
N ILE A 73 -16.57 1.01 16.00
CA ILE A 73 -16.93 0.39 14.72
C ILE A 73 -17.79 1.37 13.90
N ARG A 74 -18.86 1.92 14.51
CA ARG A 74 -19.74 2.91 13.89
C ARG A 74 -18.94 4.10 13.38
N ALA A 75 -18.12 4.70 14.23
CA ALA A 75 -17.33 5.89 13.88
C ALA A 75 -16.39 5.61 12.70
N GLN A 76 -15.74 4.44 12.69
CA GLN A 76 -14.81 4.07 11.62
C GLN A 76 -15.53 3.81 10.30
N LEU A 77 -16.62 3.03 10.31
CA LEU A 77 -17.41 2.76 9.09
C LEU A 77 -18.06 4.03 8.55
N LYS A 78 -18.63 4.87 9.44
CA LYS A 78 -19.23 6.16 9.08
C LYS A 78 -18.23 7.13 8.46
N LYS A 79 -16.97 7.12 8.92
CA LYS A 79 -15.89 7.90 8.31
C LYS A 79 -15.49 7.36 6.93
N GLY A 80 -15.71 6.08 6.69
CA GLY A 80 -15.31 5.38 5.48
C GLY A 80 -13.80 5.18 5.35
N PRO A 81 -13.35 4.47 4.31
CA PRO A 81 -11.94 4.31 4.05
C PRO A 81 -11.28 5.66 3.69
N PRO A 82 -9.96 5.79 3.85
CA PRO A 82 -9.20 6.91 3.30
C PRO A 82 -9.59 7.21 1.85
N MET A 83 -9.62 8.50 1.47
CA MET A 83 -10.09 8.93 0.14
C MET A 83 -9.40 8.18 -1.02
N CYS A 84 -8.13 7.83 -0.86
CA CYS A 84 -7.37 7.12 -1.88
C CYS A 84 -7.86 5.69 -2.20
N PHE A 85 -8.65 5.09 -1.32
CA PHE A 85 -9.24 3.77 -1.52
C PHE A 85 -10.71 3.85 -1.92
N ARG A 86 -11.22 5.05 -2.18
CA ARG A 86 -12.62 5.23 -2.62
C ARG A 86 -12.71 5.11 -4.14
N PRO A 87 -13.80 4.51 -4.67
CA PRO A 87 -14.00 4.41 -6.12
C PRO A 87 -13.89 5.76 -6.81
N GLY A 88 -13.15 5.80 -7.93
CA GLY A 88 -12.98 7.01 -8.74
C GLY A 88 -11.96 8.01 -8.21
N TRP A 89 -11.29 7.74 -7.09
CA TRP A 89 -10.20 8.59 -6.63
C TRP A 89 -9.04 8.60 -7.64
N ARG A 90 -8.39 9.76 -7.74
CA ARG A 90 -7.18 9.95 -8.53
C ARG A 90 -6.21 10.81 -7.72
N SER A 91 -4.94 10.42 -7.72
CA SER A 91 -3.88 11.20 -7.08
C SER A 91 -3.69 12.56 -7.74
N GLU A 92 -3.44 13.58 -6.92
CA GLU A 92 -3.21 14.95 -7.36
C GLU A 92 -1.87 15.14 -8.11
N ILE A 93 -0.89 14.26 -7.91
CA ILE A 93 0.40 14.34 -8.62
C ILE A 93 0.31 13.82 -10.05
N ILE A 94 -0.79 13.16 -10.45
CA ILE A 94 -0.86 12.66 -11.82
C ILE A 94 -0.89 13.84 -12.80
N GLY A 95 0.08 13.86 -13.71
CA GLY A 95 0.33 14.96 -14.64
C GLY A 95 1.38 15.97 -14.17
N THR A 96 1.91 15.82 -12.95
CA THR A 96 2.99 16.68 -12.43
C THR A 96 4.37 16.05 -12.66
N THR A 97 5.40 16.89 -12.71
CA THR A 97 6.79 16.43 -12.79
C THR A 97 7.25 15.80 -11.47
N VAL A 98 7.98 14.69 -11.57
CA VAL A 98 8.69 14.03 -10.47
C VAL A 98 10.19 14.14 -10.74
N ASP A 99 10.95 14.76 -9.83
CA ASP A 99 12.40 14.91 -9.95
C ASP A 99 13.13 13.63 -9.52
N VAL A 100 13.10 12.63 -10.41
CA VAL A 100 13.75 11.33 -10.19
C VAL A 100 15.28 11.44 -10.00
N PRO A 101 16.02 12.26 -10.75
CA PRO A 101 17.44 12.46 -10.49
C PRO A 101 17.74 12.89 -9.05
N SER A 102 16.97 13.85 -8.49
CA SER A 102 17.12 14.25 -7.08
C SER A 102 16.82 13.12 -6.11
N LEU A 103 15.82 12.27 -6.39
CA LEU A 103 15.54 11.07 -5.58
C LEU A 103 16.78 10.16 -5.54
N PHE A 104 17.34 9.80 -6.71
CA PHE A 104 18.48 8.90 -6.78
C PHE A 104 19.76 9.49 -6.19
N GLN A 105 19.90 10.83 -6.18
CA GLN A 105 21.02 11.51 -5.54
C GLN A 105 20.89 11.51 -4.01
N LYS A 106 19.68 11.71 -3.48
CA LYS A 106 19.45 11.91 -2.04
C LYS A 106 19.17 10.61 -1.29
N CYS A 107 18.51 9.64 -1.93
CA CYS A 107 18.27 8.32 -1.35
C CYS A 107 19.53 7.46 -1.39
N ILE A 108 19.58 6.47 -0.51
CA ILE A 108 20.75 5.58 -0.36
C ILE A 108 20.55 4.38 -1.28
N HIS A 109 21.36 4.28 -2.33
CA HIS A 109 21.36 3.09 -3.19
C HIS A 109 21.85 1.85 -2.41
N VAL A 110 21.04 0.80 -2.36
CA VAL A 110 21.33 -0.44 -1.61
C VAL A 110 21.81 -1.54 -2.56
N LYS A 111 21.03 -1.89 -3.59
CA LYS A 111 21.39 -2.92 -4.58
C LYS A 111 20.77 -2.68 -5.96
N GLY A 112 21.25 -3.46 -6.93
CA GLY A 112 20.80 -3.40 -8.33
C GLY A 112 21.63 -2.44 -9.19
N PRO A 113 21.23 -2.25 -10.46
CA PRO A 113 21.88 -1.28 -11.34
C PRO A 113 21.66 0.15 -10.83
N ARG A 114 22.72 0.96 -10.90
CA ARG A 114 22.60 2.42 -10.71
C ARG A 114 21.89 3.02 -11.90
N LEU A 115 20.84 3.78 -11.62
CA LEU A 115 20.03 4.47 -12.60
C LEU A 115 20.42 5.94 -12.67
N SER A 116 20.23 6.53 -13.84
CA SER A 116 20.61 7.91 -14.10
C SER A 116 19.48 8.91 -13.85
N GLY A 117 18.24 8.42 -13.75
CA GLY A 117 17.03 9.25 -13.75
C GLY A 117 16.63 9.70 -15.15
N LYS A 118 17.37 9.31 -16.20
CA LYS A 118 17.06 9.58 -17.62
C LYS A 118 16.24 8.47 -18.26
N GLU A 119 15.95 7.41 -17.53
CA GLU A 119 15.10 6.33 -18.00
C GLU A 119 13.70 6.89 -18.26
N ARG A 120 13.15 6.62 -19.45
CA ARG A 120 11.87 7.20 -19.88
C ARG A 120 10.69 6.71 -19.05
N VAL A 121 10.76 5.49 -18.52
CA VAL A 121 9.68 4.90 -17.72
C VAL A 121 10.27 4.32 -16.45
N ILE A 122 9.80 4.80 -15.31
CA ILE A 122 10.32 4.45 -13.98
C ILE A 122 9.14 4.14 -13.07
N ALA A 123 9.11 2.95 -12.48
CA ALA A 123 8.14 2.55 -11.47
C ALA A 123 8.80 2.64 -10.08
N LEU A 124 8.35 3.62 -9.28
CA LEU A 124 8.82 3.83 -7.91
C LEU A 124 7.90 3.06 -6.96
N ASP A 125 8.36 1.95 -6.38
CA ASP A 125 7.61 1.13 -5.43
C ASP A 125 8.00 1.50 -3.99
N PHE A 126 7.07 2.09 -3.24
CA PHE A 126 7.26 2.46 -1.84
C PHE A 126 6.82 1.31 -0.93
N TRP A 127 7.75 0.83 -0.08
CA TRP A 127 7.54 -0.33 0.76
C TRP A 127 8.31 -0.27 2.09
N ALA A 128 8.09 -1.24 2.97
CA ALA A 128 8.78 -1.39 4.25
C ALA A 128 8.93 -2.87 4.63
N LEU A 129 9.90 -3.21 5.49
CA LEU A 129 10.16 -4.59 5.93
C LEU A 129 8.98 -5.17 6.72
N TRP A 130 8.35 -4.34 7.55
CA TRP A 130 7.20 -4.75 8.37
C TRP A 130 5.89 -4.90 7.58
N CYS A 131 5.91 -4.61 6.27
CA CYS A 131 4.73 -4.62 5.41
C CYS A 131 4.57 -5.98 4.74
N ASP A 132 3.80 -6.89 5.35
CA ASP A 132 3.51 -8.21 4.78
C ASP A 132 2.93 -8.15 3.34
N PRO A 133 2.00 -7.22 3.00
CA PRO A 133 1.55 -7.08 1.61
C PRO A 133 2.67 -6.72 0.64
N CYS A 134 3.65 -5.92 1.07
CA CYS A 134 4.80 -5.53 0.26
C CYS A 134 5.74 -6.70 -0.01
N VAL A 135 6.00 -7.53 1.02
CA VAL A 135 6.79 -8.76 0.87
C VAL A 135 6.10 -9.72 -0.11
N THR A 136 4.77 -9.81 -0.03
CA THR A 136 3.96 -10.64 -0.92
C THR A 136 3.98 -10.13 -2.37
N SER A 137 3.98 -8.81 -2.60
CA SER A 137 4.03 -8.22 -3.95
C SER A 137 5.44 -8.19 -4.55
N GLY A 138 6.49 -8.27 -3.74
CA GLY A 138 7.88 -8.21 -4.19
C GLY A 138 8.19 -9.16 -5.37
N PRO A 139 7.86 -10.46 -5.28
CA PRO A 139 8.09 -11.41 -6.38
C PRO A 139 7.43 -10.99 -7.70
N GLU A 140 6.19 -10.48 -7.66
CA GLU A 140 5.48 -10.01 -8.86
C GLU A 140 6.18 -8.79 -9.49
N ILE A 141 6.63 -7.84 -8.67
CA ILE A 141 7.41 -6.69 -9.13
C ILE A 141 8.75 -7.14 -9.72
N SER A 142 9.39 -8.13 -9.12
CA SER A 142 10.65 -8.71 -9.62
C SER A 142 10.45 -9.37 -10.99
N ASP A 143 9.37 -10.13 -11.17
CA ASP A 143 9.03 -10.76 -12.45
C ASP A 143 8.75 -9.71 -13.53
N MET A 144 8.02 -8.64 -13.19
CA MET A 144 7.83 -7.50 -14.10
C MET A 144 9.15 -6.79 -14.42
N ALA A 145 10.04 -6.60 -13.45
CA ALA A 145 11.34 -5.98 -13.68
C ALA A 145 12.20 -6.79 -14.65
N ASP A 146 12.14 -8.12 -14.56
CA ASP A 146 12.78 -9.03 -15.51
C ASP A 146 12.11 -8.97 -16.91
N GLU A 147 10.78 -8.97 -16.98
CA GLU A 147 10.00 -8.90 -18.24
C GLU A 147 10.20 -7.59 -19.01
N TYR A 148 10.25 -6.46 -18.32
CA TYR A 148 10.36 -5.13 -18.91
C TYR A 148 11.78 -4.56 -18.87
N LYS A 149 12.79 -5.40 -18.62
CA LYS A 149 14.20 -5.00 -18.55
C LYS A 149 14.62 -4.17 -19.78
N GLY A 150 15.22 -3.02 -19.53
CA GLY A 150 15.65 -2.07 -20.56
C GLY A 150 14.54 -1.19 -21.14
N ARG A 151 13.28 -1.43 -20.78
CA ARG A 151 12.12 -0.59 -21.14
C ARG A 151 11.57 0.18 -19.94
N VAL A 152 11.63 -0.42 -18.76
CA VAL A 152 11.16 0.17 -17.49
C VAL A 152 12.24 -0.02 -16.44
N ALA A 153 12.48 1.02 -15.64
CA ALA A 153 13.28 0.93 -14.44
C ALA A 153 12.37 0.75 -13.22
N PHE A 154 12.43 -0.42 -12.60
CA PHE A 154 11.74 -0.69 -11.33
C PHE A 154 12.66 -0.35 -10.17
N VAL A 155 12.16 0.50 -9.26
CA VAL A 155 12.93 1.02 -8.13
C VAL A 155 12.12 0.90 -6.85
N GLY A 156 12.57 0.03 -5.94
CA GLY A 156 12.03 -0.05 -4.60
C GLY A 156 12.62 1.04 -3.72
N ILE A 157 11.77 1.82 -3.08
CA ILE A 157 12.13 2.83 -2.08
C ILE A 157 11.63 2.33 -0.73
N ASN A 158 12.56 1.78 0.05
CA ASN A 158 12.29 1.32 1.41
C ASN A 158 12.22 2.51 2.38
N ASN A 159 11.16 2.59 3.18
CA ASN A 159 11.07 3.52 4.31
C ASN A 159 10.27 2.92 5.47
N GLU A 160 10.98 2.51 6.53
CA GLU A 160 10.39 1.92 7.74
C GLU A 160 9.49 2.87 8.54
N SER A 161 9.56 4.18 8.26
CA SER A 161 8.81 5.25 8.93
C SER A 161 7.80 5.96 8.02
N ILE A 162 7.36 5.29 6.94
CA ILE A 162 6.53 5.90 5.90
C ILE A 162 5.20 6.48 6.41
N PHE A 163 4.64 5.92 7.50
CA PHE A 163 3.40 6.39 8.12
C PHE A 163 3.58 7.25 9.38
N GLY A 164 4.81 7.46 9.85
CA GLY A 164 5.08 8.12 11.13
C GLY A 164 6.10 9.24 11.03
N ASP A 165 6.71 9.61 12.15
CA ASP A 165 7.83 10.56 12.15
C ASP A 165 9.04 9.96 11.43
N THR A 166 9.68 10.76 10.59
CA THR A 166 10.85 10.35 9.81
C THR A 166 11.98 9.88 10.73
N LYS A 167 12.53 8.71 10.41
CA LYS A 167 13.68 8.11 11.10
C LYS A 167 14.78 7.77 10.09
N PRO A 168 16.06 7.77 10.51
CA PRO A 168 17.14 7.22 9.69
C PRO A 168 16.86 5.77 9.29
N PRO A 169 17.21 5.36 8.05
CA PRO A 169 17.04 3.98 7.63
C PRO A 169 17.95 3.04 8.41
N ASN A 170 17.45 1.84 8.74
CA ASN A 170 18.25 0.76 9.31
C ASN A 170 18.78 -0.11 8.18
N LEU A 171 19.95 0.27 7.63
CA LEU A 171 20.55 -0.43 6.49
C LEU A 171 20.97 -1.87 6.82
N ASP A 172 21.35 -2.16 8.06
CA ASP A 172 21.74 -3.51 8.45
C ASP A 172 20.54 -4.45 8.39
N ALA A 173 19.41 -4.05 8.98
CA ALA A 173 18.16 -4.82 8.92
C ALA A 173 17.65 -4.97 7.47
N LEU A 174 17.73 -3.91 6.66
CA LEU A 174 17.34 -3.96 5.26
C LEU A 174 18.21 -4.94 4.46
N ASN A 175 19.53 -4.92 4.65
CA ASN A 175 20.43 -5.85 3.96
C ASN A 175 20.21 -7.31 4.38
N GLU A 176 19.99 -7.56 5.68
CA GLU A 176 19.66 -8.89 6.19
C GLU A 176 18.36 -9.42 5.55
N PHE A 177 17.30 -8.62 5.57
CA PHE A 177 16.04 -8.96 4.91
C PHE A 177 16.20 -9.24 3.41
N LEU A 178 16.96 -8.41 2.69
CA LEU A 178 17.15 -8.57 1.25
C LEU A 178 17.99 -9.80 0.86
N GLU A 179 18.77 -10.36 1.78
CA GLU A 179 19.46 -11.64 1.58
C GLU A 179 18.49 -12.81 1.78
N GLU A 180 17.64 -12.74 2.81
CA GLU A 180 16.61 -13.75 3.08
C GLU A 180 15.56 -13.79 1.96
N GLU A 181 15.04 -12.63 1.56
CA GLU A 181 14.01 -12.46 0.53
C GLU A 181 14.59 -12.15 -0.86
N ARG A 182 15.81 -12.63 -1.14
CA ARG A 182 16.55 -12.28 -2.37
C ARG A 182 15.81 -12.62 -3.66
N GLU A 183 15.01 -13.69 -3.66
CA GLU A 183 14.18 -14.07 -4.79
C GLU A 183 12.98 -13.14 -4.95
N GLY A 184 12.48 -12.53 -3.87
CA GLY A 184 11.35 -11.61 -3.90
C GLY A 184 11.72 -10.16 -4.27
N PHE A 185 13.00 -9.79 -4.24
CA PHE A 185 13.42 -8.40 -4.49
C PHE A 185 14.58 -8.33 -5.50
N ARG A 186 14.36 -8.74 -6.75
CA ARG A 186 15.42 -8.83 -7.79
C ARG A 186 15.60 -7.54 -8.63
N TYR A 187 15.00 -6.44 -8.20
CA TYR A 187 15.07 -5.14 -8.86
C TYR A 187 15.92 -4.14 -8.05
N THR A 188 16.08 -2.90 -8.56
CA THR A 188 16.91 -1.88 -7.90
C THR A 188 16.26 -1.44 -6.60
N ILE A 189 17.03 -1.40 -5.51
CA ILE A 189 16.54 -0.99 -4.18
C ILE A 189 17.33 0.23 -3.68
N PHE A 190 16.59 1.21 -3.20
CA PHE A 190 17.06 2.34 -2.42
C PHE A 190 16.41 2.32 -1.04
N ALA A 191 17.13 2.82 -0.04
CA ALA A 191 16.53 3.25 1.22
C ALA A 191 16.29 4.76 1.16
N ASP A 192 15.14 5.21 1.64
CA ASP A 192 14.91 6.64 1.83
C ASP A 192 15.92 7.21 2.83
N ASN A 193 16.26 8.49 2.69
CA ASN A 193 17.30 9.10 3.50
C ASN A 193 16.77 9.46 4.90
N SER A 194 17.67 9.95 5.77
CA SER A 194 17.31 10.35 7.14
C SER A 194 16.34 11.54 7.22
N GLU A 195 16.08 12.23 6.11
CA GLU A 195 15.11 13.32 6.00
C GLU A 195 13.76 12.84 5.45
N GLY A 196 13.64 11.57 5.05
CA GLY A 196 12.44 11.04 4.41
C GLY A 196 12.19 11.68 3.05
N PHE A 197 13.25 12.00 2.30
CA PHE A 197 13.15 12.80 1.08
C PHE A 197 12.15 12.21 0.07
N ALA A 198 12.22 10.91 -0.22
CA ALA A 198 11.30 10.28 -1.16
C ALA A 198 9.87 10.21 -0.60
N LYS A 199 9.74 9.94 0.69
CA LYS A 199 8.45 10.00 1.39
C LYS A 199 7.80 11.39 1.24
N GLU A 200 8.53 12.45 1.53
CA GLU A 200 7.96 13.81 1.58
C GLU A 200 7.77 14.44 0.20
N THR A 201 8.60 14.10 -0.78
CA THR A 201 8.54 14.72 -2.12
C THR A 201 7.71 13.94 -3.13
N VAL A 202 7.46 12.65 -2.88
CA VAL A 202 6.72 11.79 -3.82
C VAL A 202 5.57 11.07 -3.14
N TYR A 203 5.82 10.24 -2.12
CA TYR A 203 4.78 9.39 -1.52
C TYR A 203 3.64 10.21 -0.87
N ASN A 204 3.98 11.17 -0.01
CA ASN A 204 3.01 12.00 0.67
C ASN A 204 2.21 12.87 -0.31
N PRO A 205 2.82 13.57 -1.28
CA PRO A 205 2.10 14.25 -2.35
C PRO A 205 1.24 13.31 -3.20
N ALA A 206 1.70 12.08 -3.46
CA ALA A 206 0.91 11.09 -4.18
C ALA A 206 -0.42 10.78 -3.50
N GLY A 207 -0.54 11.04 -2.18
CA GLY A 207 -1.81 10.97 -1.46
C GLY A 207 -2.35 9.56 -1.27
N TYR A 208 -1.63 8.54 -1.76
CA TYR A 208 -1.93 7.14 -1.52
C TYR A 208 -1.49 6.78 -0.11
N ARG A 209 -2.44 6.44 0.76
CA ARG A 209 -2.24 6.26 2.20
C ARG A 209 -2.01 4.79 2.59
N GLY A 210 -1.48 4.00 1.68
CA GLY A 210 -1.12 2.59 1.89
C GLY A 210 0.25 2.27 1.31
N ILE A 211 0.76 1.08 1.64
CA ILE A 211 1.87 0.44 0.95
C ILE A 211 1.53 -1.06 0.75
N PRO A 212 2.01 -1.73 -0.32
CA PRO A 212 2.88 -1.20 -1.37
C PRO A 212 2.20 -0.11 -2.20
N CYS A 213 2.98 0.85 -2.68
CA CYS A 213 2.50 1.98 -3.47
C CYS A 213 3.45 2.21 -4.64
N VAL A 214 2.95 2.04 -5.86
CA VAL A 214 3.72 2.33 -7.07
C VAL A 214 3.32 3.70 -7.61
N VAL A 215 4.32 4.56 -7.79
CA VAL A 215 4.23 5.77 -8.62
C VAL A 215 4.93 5.49 -9.94
N LEU A 216 4.16 5.42 -11.03
CA LEU A 216 4.72 5.29 -12.38
C LEU A 216 5.03 6.67 -12.93
N VAL A 217 6.27 6.87 -13.34
CA VAL A 217 6.77 8.10 -13.96
C VAL A 217 7.13 7.81 -15.41
N ALA A 218 6.55 8.56 -16.34
CA ALA A 218 6.84 8.48 -17.77
C ALA A 218 7.31 9.85 -18.27
N ASP A 219 8.50 9.91 -18.88
CA ASP A 219 9.15 11.14 -19.33
C ASP A 219 9.17 12.24 -18.24
N GLY A 220 9.46 11.83 -17.00
CA GLY A 220 9.51 12.71 -15.83
C GLY A 220 8.15 13.10 -15.25
N ILE A 221 7.03 12.63 -15.81
CA ILE A 221 5.67 12.95 -15.36
C ILE A 221 5.05 11.75 -14.63
N ALA A 222 4.45 11.97 -13.46
CA ALA A 222 3.68 10.90 -12.80
C ALA A 222 2.40 10.61 -13.59
N VAL A 223 2.19 9.33 -13.94
CA VAL A 223 1.07 8.86 -14.76
C VAL A 223 0.19 7.83 -14.05
N TYR A 224 0.67 7.25 -12.95
CA TYR A 224 -0.07 6.31 -12.11
C TYR A 224 0.35 6.45 -10.65
N VAL A 225 -0.61 6.22 -9.75
CA VAL A 225 -0.41 6.03 -8.31
C VAL A 225 -1.39 4.96 -7.84
N GLY A 226 -0.92 3.91 -7.19
CA GLY A 226 -1.79 2.84 -6.64
C GLY A 226 -1.01 1.61 -6.17
N SER A 227 -1.71 0.54 -5.78
CA SER A 227 -1.06 -0.73 -5.48
C SER A 227 -0.45 -1.34 -6.76
N PRO A 228 0.68 -2.08 -6.68
CA PRO A 228 1.12 -2.94 -7.77
C PRO A 228 0.09 -4.02 -8.13
N GLN A 229 -0.74 -4.44 -7.17
CA GLN A 229 -1.74 -5.51 -7.35
C GLN A 229 -3.08 -5.02 -7.93
N ASP A 230 -3.27 -3.70 -8.06
CA ASP A 230 -4.48 -3.11 -8.65
C ASP A 230 -4.37 -3.11 -10.19
N THR A 231 -4.55 -1.94 -10.82
CA THR A 231 -4.51 -1.78 -12.28
C THR A 231 -3.13 -1.44 -12.83
N PHE A 232 -2.06 -1.65 -12.06
CA PHE A 232 -0.72 -1.18 -12.41
C PHE A 232 -0.21 -1.77 -13.73
N ARG A 233 -0.23 -3.10 -13.90
CA ARG A 233 0.31 -3.76 -15.10
C ARG A 233 -0.39 -3.31 -16.40
N PRO A 234 -1.74 -3.29 -16.50
CA PRO A 234 -2.42 -2.73 -17.66
C PRO A 234 -2.07 -1.27 -17.96
N VAL A 235 -1.92 -0.43 -16.92
CA VAL A 235 -1.52 0.98 -17.10
C VAL A 235 -0.08 1.08 -17.61
N LEU A 236 0.83 0.29 -17.05
CA LEU A 236 2.23 0.23 -17.50
C LEU A 236 2.34 -0.15 -18.98
N GLU A 237 1.61 -1.17 -19.42
CA GLU A 237 1.61 -1.63 -20.81
C GLU A 237 1.10 -0.55 -21.77
N ASN A 238 0.03 0.17 -21.38
CA ASN A 238 -0.48 1.29 -22.15
C ASN A 238 0.54 2.44 -22.24
N VAL A 239 1.16 2.81 -21.13
CA VAL A 239 2.20 3.84 -21.07
C VAL A 239 3.38 3.46 -21.96
N LEU A 240 3.85 2.21 -21.91
CA LEU A 240 4.92 1.72 -22.77
C LEU A 240 4.57 1.84 -24.26
N ALA A 241 3.31 1.52 -24.63
CA ALA A 241 2.85 1.66 -26.01
C ALA A 241 2.81 3.12 -26.48
N GLU A 242 2.48 4.07 -25.59
CA GLU A 242 2.48 5.52 -25.89
C GLU A 242 3.89 6.09 -26.00
N VAL A 243 4.77 5.74 -25.05
CA VAL A 243 6.18 6.13 -25.01
C VAL A 243 6.91 5.66 -26.26
N ALA A 244 6.64 4.43 -26.73
CA ALA A 244 7.23 3.88 -27.95
C ALA A 244 6.83 4.63 -29.24
N ARG A 245 5.68 5.32 -29.26
CA ARG A 245 5.23 6.13 -30.40
C ARG A 245 5.81 7.55 -30.41
N THR A 246 6.41 7.98 -29.30
CA THR A 246 6.89 9.34 -29.11
C THR A 246 8.42 9.33 -29.12
N PRO A 247 9.09 10.12 -29.98
CA PRO A 247 10.54 10.24 -29.94
C PRO A 247 10.99 10.80 -28.59
N GLN A 248 12.08 10.26 -28.05
CA GLN A 248 12.72 10.80 -26.86
C GLN A 248 13.14 12.25 -27.17
N ARG A 249 12.68 13.21 -26.36
CA ARG A 249 13.10 14.61 -26.54
C ARG A 249 14.59 14.69 -26.18
N GLU A 250 15.41 15.10 -27.13
CA GLU A 250 16.80 15.47 -26.88
C GLU A 250 16.80 16.82 -26.15
N GLU A 251 17.29 16.84 -24.91
CA GLU A 251 17.66 18.08 -24.19
C GLU A 251 19.05 18.56 -24.62
#